data_AF-A0AAV9N4W2-F1
#
_entry.id   AF-A0AAV9N4W2-F1
#
_cell.length_a   1.000
_cell.length_b   1.000
_cell.length_c   1.000
_cell.angle_alpha   90.00
_cell.angle_beta   90.00
_cell.angle_gamma   90.00
#
_symmetry.space_group_name_H-M   'P 1'
#
loop_
_entity.id
_entity.type
_entity.pdbx_description
1 polymer ?
#
loop_
_entity_poly.entity_id
_entity_poly.type
_entity_poly.pdbx_seq_one_letter_code
_entity_poly.pdbx_strand_id
1 'polypeptide(L)'
;MSRADDHYAGEEHGSVETQRVEDEALPNDLHRDFKRRQVYMFSLACAIGTGLIIGSGTGLARGGPGFLLISYILIGVTVFFVMTALGEMATFLPMKKGFGGYATRMVDPAFG
;
A
#
# COMPACT_ATOMS: atom_id res chain seq x y z
N MET A 1 -29.04 4.68 46.20
CA MET A 1 -29.46 5.79 45.31
C MET A 1 -28.21 6.62 45.10
N SER A 2 -27.56 6.69 43.95
CA SER A 2 -27.84 6.27 42.58
C SER A 2 -26.47 6.32 41.90
N ARG A 3 -25.91 5.19 41.46
CA ARG A 3 -25.75 4.88 40.04
C ARG A 3 -25.26 6.06 39.21
N ALA A 4 -23.94 6.09 38.96
CA ALA A 4 -23.36 6.69 37.77
C ALA A 4 -21.91 6.18 37.62
N ASP A 5 -21.80 4.85 37.57
CA ASP A 5 -20.57 4.12 37.36
C ASP A 5 -20.38 4.04 35.83
N ASP A 6 -19.60 4.98 35.30
CA ASP A 6 -18.48 4.74 34.40
C ASP A 6 -18.63 3.56 33.42
N HIS A 7 -19.43 3.74 32.38
CA HIS A 7 -19.33 2.94 31.16
C HIS A 7 -19.64 3.81 29.94
N TYR A 8 -18.73 4.73 29.62
CA TYR A 8 -18.53 5.16 28.24
C TYR A 8 -17.36 4.33 27.68
N ALA A 9 -17.72 3.16 27.13
CA ALA A 9 -16.87 2.47 26.19
C ALA A 9 -16.86 3.31 24.90
N GLY A 10 -15.92 4.25 24.84
CA GLY A 10 -15.49 4.87 23.59
C GLY A 10 -14.34 4.05 23.06
N GLU A 11 -14.59 3.28 22.01
CA GLU A 11 -13.53 2.72 21.18
C GLU A 11 -12.73 3.90 20.59
N GLU A 12 -11.60 4.22 21.21
CA GLU A 12 -10.56 5.04 20.59
C GLU A 12 -9.97 4.19 19.46
N HIS A 13 -10.60 4.34 18.30
CA HIS A 13 -10.10 3.95 16.99
C HIS A 13 -8.59 4.16 16.94
N GLY A 14 -7.87 3.04 16.78
CA GLY A 14 -6.42 3.02 16.65
C GLY A 14 -5.97 4.12 15.70
N SER A 15 -5.31 5.12 16.29
CA SER A 15 -4.61 6.16 15.60
C SER A 15 -3.66 5.49 14.61
N VAL A 16 -3.97 5.60 13.33
CA VAL A 16 -2.97 5.42 12.28
C VAL A 16 -1.96 6.53 12.52
N GLU A 17 -0.89 6.16 13.22
CA GLU A 17 0.25 7.00 13.51
C GLU A 17 0.81 7.47 12.17
N THR A 18 0.36 8.66 11.74
CA THR A 18 0.97 9.40 10.66
C THR A 18 2.39 9.67 11.12
N GLN A 19 3.28 8.80 10.66
CA GLN A 19 4.71 8.90 10.88
C GLN A 19 5.16 10.23 10.26
N ARG A 20 5.16 11.27 11.09
CA ARG A 20 5.74 12.58 10.82
C ARG A 20 7.23 12.32 10.67
N VAL A 21 7.66 12.05 9.44
CA VAL A 21 9.08 12.09 9.09
C VAL A 21 9.46 13.56 9.17
N GLU A 22 9.95 13.97 10.35
CA GLU A 22 10.63 15.24 10.57
C GLU A 22 11.85 15.25 9.62
N ASP A 23 11.80 16.17 8.66
CA ASP A 23 12.85 16.42 7.67
C ASP A 23 13.98 17.19 8.36
N GLU A 24 14.64 16.54 9.31
CA GLU A 24 15.91 17.00 9.84
C GLU A 24 16.95 16.77 8.75
N ALA A 25 17.37 17.87 8.11
CA ALA A 25 18.35 17.93 7.05
C ALA A 25 19.74 17.47 7.55
N LEU A 26 19.92 16.16 7.72
CA LEU A 26 21.19 15.53 8.03
C LEU A 26 21.96 15.28 6.70
N PRO A 27 23.28 15.52 6.65
CA PRO A 27 24.10 15.38 5.44
C PRO A 27 23.79 14.09 4.69
N ASN A 28 23.59 14.27 3.39
CA ASN A 28 22.93 13.38 2.45
C ASN A 28 23.80 12.17 2.07
N ASP A 29 24.21 11.37 3.06
CA ASP A 29 25.04 10.17 2.87
C ASP A 29 24.32 8.91 3.36
N LEU A 30 23.08 8.74 2.90
CA LEU A 30 22.36 7.49 3.10
C LEU A 30 22.97 6.44 2.15
N HIS A 31 23.89 5.63 2.67
CA HIS A 31 24.46 4.49 1.96
C HIS A 31 23.32 3.65 1.37
N ARG A 32 23.25 3.62 0.04
CA ARG A 32 22.28 2.83 -0.73
C ARG A 32 22.66 1.36 -0.64
N ASP A 33 22.36 0.73 0.49
CA ASP A 33 22.92 -0.57 0.85
C ASP A 33 22.10 -1.77 0.33
N PHE A 34 20.87 -1.52 -0.14
CA PHE A 34 20.06 -2.58 -0.75
C PHE A 34 20.43 -2.81 -2.21
N LYS A 35 21.04 -3.96 -2.45
CA LYS A 35 21.41 -4.42 -3.78
C LYS A 35 20.13 -4.65 -4.59
N ARG A 36 20.13 -4.29 -5.87
CA ARG A 36 19.00 -4.47 -6.81
C ARG A 36 18.31 -5.84 -6.69
N ARG A 37 19.08 -6.90 -6.46
CA ARG A 37 18.57 -8.27 -6.27
C ARG A 37 17.66 -8.44 -5.04
N GLN A 38 17.98 -7.79 -3.91
CA GLN A 38 17.17 -7.86 -2.70
C GLN A 38 15.84 -7.13 -2.90
N VAL A 39 15.86 -6.00 -3.61
CA VAL A 39 14.64 -5.25 -3.96
C VAL A 39 13.72 -6.10 -4.83
N TYR A 40 14.25 -6.76 -5.86
CA TYR A 40 13.43 -7.66 -6.69
C TYR A 40 12.86 -8.85 -5.91
N MET A 41 13.65 -9.44 -5.01
CA MET A 41 13.18 -10.53 -4.16
C MET A 41 12.04 -10.09 -3.24
N PHE A 42 12.16 -8.89 -2.64
CA PHE A 42 11.11 -8.31 -1.82
C PHE A 42 9.83 -8.07 -2.62
N SER A 43 9.94 -7.46 -3.81
CA SER A 43 8.78 -7.20 -4.67
C SER A 43 8.05 -8.49 -5.08
N LEU A 44 8.79 -9.57 -5.38
CA LEU A 44 8.19 -10.86 -5.70
C LEU A 44 7.50 -11.49 -4.48
N ALA A 45 8.11 -11.38 -3.29
CA ALA A 45 7.52 -11.88 -2.05
C ALA A 45 6.21 -11.14 -1.69
N CYS A 46 6.20 -9.81 -1.81
CA CYS A 46 5.01 -8.99 -1.60
C CYS A 46 3.91 -9.29 -2.61
N ALA A 47 4.27 -9.50 -3.89
CA ALA A 47 3.31 -9.80 -4.94
C ALA A 47 2.68 -11.19 -4.82
N ILE A 48 3.45 -12.20 -4.39
CA ILE A 48 2.94 -13.58 -4.26
C ILE A 48 2.06 -13.69 -3.01
N GLY A 49 2.52 -13.22 -1.85
CA GLY A 49 1.74 -13.14 -0.60
C GLY A 49 0.94 -14.39 -0.20
N THR A 50 0.14 -14.29 0.85
CA THR A 50 -0.86 -15.32 1.21
C THR A 50 -2.18 -15.09 0.47
N GLY A 51 -2.44 -13.84 0.06
CA GLY A 51 -3.66 -13.44 -0.64
C GLY A 51 -3.87 -14.16 -1.96
N LEU A 52 -2.79 -14.44 -2.72
CA LEU A 52 -2.89 -15.20 -3.97
C LEU A 52 -3.36 -16.63 -3.71
N ILE A 53 -2.86 -17.28 -2.66
CA ILE A 53 -3.20 -18.66 -2.34
C ILE A 53 -4.63 -18.77 -1.82
N ILE A 54 -5.03 -17.91 -0.88
CA ILE A 54 -6.38 -17.91 -0.30
C ILE A 54 -7.41 -17.47 -1.36
N GLY A 55 -7.10 -16.43 -2.14
CA GLY A 55 -7.95 -15.92 -3.21
C GLY A 55 -8.12 -16.90 -4.36
N SER A 56 -7.02 -17.51 -4.84
CA SER A 56 -7.10 -18.49 -5.93
C SER A 56 -7.76 -19.80 -5.48
N GLY A 57 -7.51 -20.26 -4.25
CA GLY A 57 -8.13 -21.47 -3.73
C GLY A 57 -9.66 -21.34 -3.62
N THR A 58 -10.14 -20.22 -3.08
CA THR A 58 -11.58 -19.95 -2.96
C THR A 58 -12.24 -19.61 -4.31
N GLY A 59 -11.54 -18.87 -5.17
CA GLY A 59 -11.99 -18.55 -6.52
C GLY A 59 -12.08 -19.78 -7.42
N LEU A 60 -11.16 -20.74 -7.27
CA LEU A 60 -11.16 -21.97 -8.06
C LEU A 60 -12.31 -22.89 -7.63
N ALA A 61 -12.52 -23.02 -6.32
CA ALA A 61 -13.60 -23.84 -5.76
C ALA A 61 -15.00 -23.33 -6.13
N ARG A 62 -15.17 -22.01 -6.30
CA ARG A 62 -16.49 -21.39 -6.57
C ARG A 62 -16.76 -21.04 -8.03
N GLY A 63 -15.76 -20.54 -8.76
CA GLY A 63 -15.94 -19.94 -10.10
C GLY A 63 -15.39 -20.78 -11.25
N GLY A 64 -14.70 -21.89 -10.96
CA GLY A 64 -14.00 -22.68 -11.97
C GLY A 64 -12.75 -21.98 -12.56
N PRO A 65 -11.89 -22.71 -13.29
CA PRO A 65 -10.59 -22.20 -13.74
C PRO A 65 -10.69 -21.10 -14.80
N GLY A 66 -11.76 -21.09 -15.61
CA GLY A 66 -11.95 -20.09 -16.67
C GLY A 66 -12.22 -18.67 -16.14
N PHE A 67 -13.13 -18.55 -15.16
CA PHE A 67 -13.45 -17.25 -14.55
C PHE A 67 -12.26 -16.68 -13.76
N LEU A 68 -11.49 -17.54 -13.10
CA LEU A 68 -10.27 -17.14 -12.40
C LEU A 68 -9.24 -16.49 -13.34
N LEU A 69 -8.98 -17.10 -14.50
CA LEU A 69 -8.03 -16.55 -15.48
C LEU A 69 -8.48 -15.19 -15.99
N ILE A 70 -9.76 -15.07 -16.36
CA ILE A 70 -10.32 -13.81 -16.87
C ILE A 70 -10.22 -12.71 -15.81
N SER A 71 -10.61 -13.02 -14.57
CA SER A 71 -10.54 -12.06 -13.45
C SER A 71 -9.11 -11.61 -13.18
N TYR A 72 -8.15 -12.56 -13.18
CA TYR A 72 -6.75 -12.25 -12.95
C TYR A 72 -6.16 -11.35 -14.05
N ILE A 73 -6.55 -11.56 -15.30
CA ILE A 73 -6.15 -10.71 -16.44
C ILE A 73 -6.75 -9.31 -16.31
N LEU A 74 -8.05 -9.20 -16.04
CA LEU A 74 -8.73 -7.89 -15.91
C LEU A 74 -8.13 -7.05 -14.77
N ILE A 75 -7.91 -7.66 -13.62
CA ILE A 75 -7.31 -7.00 -12.45
C ILE A 75 -5.84 -6.69 -12.73
N GLY A 76 -5.10 -7.61 -13.35
CA GLY A 76 -3.71 -7.39 -13.77
C GLY A 76 -3.56 -6.19 -14.70
N VAL A 77 -4.46 -6.02 -15.68
CA VAL A 77 -4.48 -4.85 -16.57
C VAL A 77 -4.76 -3.57 -15.78
N THR A 78 -5.74 -3.59 -14.88
CA THR A 78 -6.07 -2.43 -14.04
C THR A 78 -4.88 -2.00 -13.18
N VAL A 79 -4.22 -2.96 -12.51
CA VAL A 79 -3.02 -2.71 -11.70
C VAL A 79 -1.85 -2.23 -12.56
N PHE A 80 -1.69 -2.75 -13.78
CA PHE A 80 -0.67 -2.28 -14.72
C PHE A 80 -0.83 -0.80 -15.04
N PHE A 81 -2.04 -0.34 -15.39
CA PHE A 81 -2.30 1.09 -15.63
C PHE A 81 -1.98 1.95 -14.41
N VAL A 82 -2.39 1.53 -13.22
CA VAL A 82 -2.09 2.25 -11.97
C VAL A 82 -0.58 2.33 -11.73
N MET A 83 0.15 1.23 -11.92
CA MET A 83 1.59 1.18 -11.73
C MET A 83 2.35 2.02 -12.76
N THR A 84 1.88 2.07 -14.01
CA THR A 84 2.44 2.94 -15.05
C THR A 84 2.22 4.42 -14.69
N ALA A 85 1.00 4.79 -14.28
CA ALA A 85 0.70 6.17 -13.85
C ALA A 85 1.56 6.56 -12.64
N LEU A 86 1.68 5.69 -11.63
CA LEU A 86 2.56 5.91 -10.48
C LEU A 86 4.04 6.00 -10.88
N GLY A 87 4.47 5.22 -11.87
CA GLY A 87 5.83 5.27 -12.40
C GLY A 87 6.15 6.61 -13.05
N GLU A 88 5.22 7.16 -13.83
CA GLU A 88 5.34 8.51 -14.39
C GLU A 88 5.46 9.53 -13.26
N MET A 89 4.57 9.51 -12.26
CA MET A 89 4.65 10.40 -11.10
C MET A 89 5.98 10.28 -10.33
N ALA A 90 6.47 9.05 -10.15
CA ALA A 90 7.71 8.76 -9.43
C ALA A 90 8.97 9.27 -10.15
N THR A 91 8.92 9.38 -11.48
CA THR A 91 10.03 9.93 -12.28
C THR A 91 10.00 11.45 -12.37
N PHE A 92 8.80 12.08 -12.35
CA PHE A 92 8.66 13.53 -12.42
C PHE A 92 9.12 14.26 -11.14
N LEU A 93 8.86 13.71 -9.95
CA LEU A 93 9.21 14.34 -8.67
C LEU A 93 9.76 13.29 -7.68
N PRO A 94 11.06 12.94 -7.72
CA PRO A 94 11.62 11.95 -6.80
C PRO A 94 11.62 12.48 -5.36
N MET A 95 10.52 12.24 -4.64
CA MET A 95 10.36 12.65 -3.24
C MET A 95 10.82 11.54 -2.30
N LYS A 96 11.57 11.93 -1.26
CA LYS A 96 12.03 11.01 -0.20
C LYS A 96 10.88 10.47 0.67
N LYS A 97 9.68 11.04 0.53
CA LYS A 97 8.48 10.75 1.35
C LYS A 97 7.70 9.49 0.93
N GLY A 98 8.25 8.65 0.05
CA GLY A 98 7.62 7.40 -0.38
C GLY A 98 6.33 7.61 -1.18
N PHE A 99 5.57 6.52 -1.40
CA PHE A 99 4.38 6.55 -2.27
C PHE A 99 3.28 7.50 -1.78
N GLY A 100 3.09 7.66 -0.46
CA GLY A 100 2.10 8.58 0.11
C GLY A 100 2.43 10.07 -0.11
N GLY A 101 3.70 10.41 -0.31
CA GLY A 101 4.12 11.77 -0.65
C GLY A 101 3.62 12.24 -2.02
N TYR A 102 3.39 11.32 -2.96
CA TYR A 102 2.83 11.66 -4.28
C TYR A 102 1.34 12.00 -4.20
N ALA A 103 0.57 11.31 -3.36
CA ALA A 103 -0.86 11.56 -3.20
C ALA A 103 -1.13 12.97 -2.66
N THR A 104 -0.42 13.39 -1.61
CA THR A 104 -0.60 14.72 -1.00
C THR A 104 -0.12 15.88 -1.88
N ARG A 105 0.72 15.61 -2.90
CA ARG A 105 1.23 16.64 -3.80
C ARG A 105 0.48 16.73 -5.13
N MET A 106 -0.05 15.61 -5.62
CA MET A 106 -0.73 15.51 -6.92
C MET A 106 -2.25 15.45 -6.81
N VAL A 107 -2.78 15.16 -5.63
CA VAL A 107 -4.22 15.16 -5.35
C VAL A 107 -4.53 16.34 -4.43
N ASP A 108 -5.62 17.03 -4.70
CA ASP A 108 -6.12 18.12 -3.85
C ASP A 108 -6.51 17.57 -2.47
N PRO A 109 -6.19 18.27 -1.35
CA PRO A 109 -6.52 17.81 -0.01
C PRO A 109 -8.02 17.56 0.25
N ALA A 110 -8.93 17.98 -0.65
CA ALA A 110 -10.35 17.63 -0.58
C ALA A 110 -10.68 16.16 -0.95
N PHE A 111 -9.73 15.41 -1.53
CA PHE A 111 -9.93 14.00 -1.87
C PHE A 111 -9.60 13.04 -0.69
N GLY A 112 -9.07 13.58 0.43
CA GLY A 112 -8.75 12.85 1.66
C GLY A 112 -7.67 13.53 2.50
#